data_AF-A0A537JA10-F1
#
_entry.id   AF-A0A537JA10-F1
#
_cell.length_a   1.000
_cell.length_b   1.000
_cell.length_c   1.000
_cell.angle_alpha   90.00
_cell.angle_beta   90.00
_cell.angle_gamma   90.00
#
_symmetry.space_group_name_H-M   'P 1'
#
loop_
_entity.id
_entity.type
_entity.pdbx_description
1 polymer ?
#
loop_
_entity_poly.entity_id
_entity_poly.type
_entity_poly.pdbx_seq_one_letter_code
_entity_poly.pdbx_strand_id
1 'polypeptide(L)' 'FVSAGPTYEPIDPVRFIGNYSSGKMGVAIAKELYSRGAEVTLICGPGNIESVNGTHFIRVNTAEEMYDACTKA' A
#
# COMPACT_ATOMS: atom_id res chain seq x y z
N PHE A 1 -6.89 1.23 -8.50
CA PHE A 1 -6.11 1.24 -7.25
C PHE A 1 -4.61 1.32 -7.55
N VAL A 2 -3.79 1.68 -6.57
CA VAL A 2 -2.32 1.61 -6.58
C VAL A 2 -1.87 0.91 -5.30
N SER A 3 -1.05 -0.12 -5.39
CA SER A 3 -0.42 -0.74 -4.22
C SER A 3 0.98 -0.17 -3.97
N ALA A 4 1.37 -0.02 -2.70
CA ALA A 4 2.66 0.52 -2.31
C ALA A 4 3.18 -0.08 -1.01
N GLY A 5 4.50 -0.19 -0.89
CA GLY A 5 5.17 -0.63 0.32
C GLY A 5 5.43 -2.14 0.36
N PRO A 6 6.01 -2.62 1.47
CA PRO A 6 6.30 -4.02 1.70
C PRO A 6 5.05 -4.77 2.17
N THR A 7 5.15 -6.08 2.37
CA THR A 7 4.19 -6.88 3.13
C THR A 7 4.97 -7.73 4.12
N TYR A 8 4.41 -8.02 5.29
CA TYR A 8 5.05 -8.77 6.36
C TYR A 8 4.24 -10.05 6.66
N GLU A 9 4.77 -11.20 6.24
CA GLU A 9 4.20 -12.51 6.51
C GLU A 9 4.69 -13.03 7.87
N PRO A 10 3.84 -13.11 8.91
CA PRO A 10 4.26 -13.50 10.24
C PRO A 10 4.72 -14.97 10.26
N ILE A 11 5.90 -15.21 10.84
CA ILE A 11 6.38 -16.56 11.19
C ILE A 11 5.97 -16.87 12.64
N ASP A 12 6.13 -15.88 13.51
CA ASP A 12 5.78 -15.90 14.93
C ASP A 12 5.54 -14.44 15.39
N PRO A 13 5.23 -14.16 16.67
CA PRO A 13 4.92 -12.79 17.13
C PRO A 13 6.04 -11.76 16.94
N VAL A 14 7.28 -12.17 16.62
CA VAL A 14 8.44 -11.27 16.48
C VAL A 14 8.99 -11.29 15.05
N ARG A 15 9.06 -12.47 14.41
CA ARG A 15 9.68 -12.64 13.10
C ARG A 15 8.65 -12.66 11.99
N PHE A 16 9.01 -12.09 10.85
CA PHE A 16 8.22 -12.11 9.64
C PHE A 16 9.12 -12.20 8.41
N ILE A 17 8.57 -12.68 7.30
CA ILE A 17 9.17 -12.55 5.97
C ILE A 17 8.61 -11.27 5.34
N GLY A 18 9.49 -10.40 4.87
CA GLY A 18 9.07 -9.19 4.18
C GLY A 18 9.96 -8.87 2.99
N ASN A 19 9.63 -7.78 2.31
CA ASN A 19 10.41 -7.25 1.20
C ASN A 19 10.93 -5.83 1.49
N TYR A 20 11.90 -5.36 0.71
CA TYR A 20 12.58 -4.08 0.92
C TYR A 20 11.89 -2.88 0.26
N SER A 21 10.65 -3.03 -0.22
CA SER A 21 9.92 -1.93 -0.83
C SER A 21 9.77 -0.79 0.17
N SER A 22 10.17 0.42 -0.24
CA SER A 22 9.92 1.64 0.54
C SER A 22 8.54 2.25 0.27
N GLY A 23 7.81 1.75 -0.74
CA GLY A 23 6.53 2.29 -1.19
C GLY A 23 6.57 3.67 -1.86
N LYS A 24 7.71 4.38 -1.84
CA LYS A 24 7.85 5.75 -2.38
C LYS A 24 7.38 5.89 -3.83
N MET A 25 7.69 4.92 -4.68
CA MET A 25 7.29 4.94 -6.09
C MET A 25 5.76 4.82 -6.24
N GLY A 26 5.14 3.86 -5.54
CA GLY A 26 3.68 3.69 -5.58
C GLY A 26 2.93 4.93 -5.08
N VAL A 27 3.44 5.56 -4.01
CA VAL A 27 2.90 6.83 -3.49
C VAL A 27 3.02 7.96 -4.53
N ALA A 28 4.17 8.08 -5.20
CA ALA A 28 4.37 9.09 -6.24
C ALA A 28 3.42 8.89 -7.41
N ILE A 29 3.19 7.64 -7.83
CA ILE A 29 2.22 7.30 -8.88
C ILE A 29 0.81 7.66 -8.44
N ALA A 30 0.41 7.30 -7.22
CA ALA A 30 -0.92 7.62 -6.70
C ALA A 30 -1.18 9.13 -6.63
N LYS A 31 -0.17 9.91 -6.21
CA LYS A 31 -0.23 11.37 -6.19
C LYS A 31 -0.39 11.96 -7.58
N GLU A 32 0.32 11.45 -8.57
CA GLU A 32 0.23 11.95 -9.94
C GLU A 32 -1.07 11.55 -10.63
N LEU A 33 -1.62 10.37 -10.34
CA LEU A 33 -2.94 9.99 -10.83
C LEU A 33 -4.02 10.90 -10.25
N TYR A 34 -3.97 11.15 -8.94
CA TYR A 34 -4.91 12.06 -8.29
C TYR A 34 -4.79 13.49 -8.81
N SER A 35 -3.56 14.00 -9.01
CA SER A 35 -3.33 15.36 -9.57
C SER A 35 -3.94 15.54 -10.96
N ARG A 36 -4.07 14.45 -11.72
CA ARG A 36 -4.72 14.39 -13.03
C ARG A 36 -6.23 14.15 -12.99
N GLY A 37 -6.83 14.14 -11.79
CA GLY A 37 -8.27 13.99 -11.60
C GLY A 37 -8.77 12.55 -11.54
N ALA A 38 -7.88 11.56 -11.42
CA ALA A 38 -8.32 10.18 -11.21
C ALA A 38 -8.82 9.99 -9.77
N GLU A 39 -9.86 9.15 -9.61
CA GLU A 39 -10.20 8.57 -8.32
C GLU A 39 -9.19 7.47 -7.99
N VAL A 40 -8.46 7.63 -6.89
CA VAL A 40 -7.35 6.74 -6.55
C VAL A 40 -7.59 6.10 -5.21
N THR A 41 -7.63 4.76 -5.20
CA THR A 41 -7.47 3.95 -3.99
C THR A 41 -6.00 3.57 -3.83
N LEU A 42 -5.34 4.10 -2.79
CA LEU A 42 -3.96 3.79 -2.43
C LEU A 42 -3.94 2.75 -1.31
N ILE A 43 -3.45 1.55 -1.63
CA ILE A 43 -3.35 0.41 -0.71
C ILE A 43 -1.89 0.30 -0.28
N CYS A 44 -1.63 0.47 1.01
CA CYS A 44 -0.28 0.55 1.54
C CYS A 44 0.01 -0.53 2.57
N GLY A 45 1.14 -1.20 2.37
CA GLY A 45 1.74 -2.08 3.35
C GLY A 45 2.36 -1.35 4.54
N PRO A 46 2.99 -2.08 5.48
CA PRO A 46 3.61 -1.51 6.67
C PRO A 46 4.80 -0.58 6.34
N GLY A 47 5.11 0.32 7.27
CA GLY A 47 6.22 1.27 7.14
C GLY A 47 5.76 2.73 7.18
N ASN A 48 6.72 3.65 7.00
CA ASN A 48 6.47 5.09 7.08
C ASN A 48 5.96 5.65 5.74
N ILE A 49 4.81 5.13 5.30
CA ILE A 49 4.10 5.60 4.11
C ILE A 49 2.94 6.47 4.57
N GLU A 50 2.98 7.74 4.19
CA GLU A 50 1.92 8.70 4.44
C GLU A 50 0.81 8.57 3.40
N SER A 51 -0.42 8.86 3.83
CA SER A 51 -1.56 9.00 2.92
C SER A 51 -1.35 10.17 1.96
N VAL A 52 -1.83 10.02 0.73
CA VAL A 52 -1.87 11.13 -0.23
C VAL A 52 -3.23 11.80 -0.11
N ASN A 53 -3.27 13.11 0.13
CA ASN A 53 -4.52 13.86 0.26
C ASN A 53 -5.42 13.65 -0.96
N GLY A 54 -6.69 13.30 -0.71
CA GLY A 54 -7.69 13.08 -1.74
C GLY A 54 -7.70 11.67 -2.34
N THR A 55 -6.81 10.77 -1.92
CA THR A 55 -6.90 9.34 -2.26
C THR A 55 -7.63 8.56 -1.17
N HIS A 56 -8.35 7.50 -1.55
CA HIS A 56 -8.89 6.54 -0.59
C HIS A 56 -7.75 5.66 -0.08
N PHE A 57 -7.38 5.80 1.19
CA PHE A 57 -6.20 5.16 1.76
C PHE A 57 -6.55 3.90 2.56
N ILE A 58 -5.98 2.76 2.18
CA ILE A 58 -6.18 1.46 2.85
C ILE A 58 -4.83 0.98 3.38
N ARG A 59 -4.77 0.56 4.64
CA ARG A 59 -3.60 -0.11 5.21
C ARG A 59 -3.81 -1.61 5.28
N VAL A 60 -2.76 -2.33 4.91
CA VAL A 60 -2.66 -3.79 4.97
C VAL A 60 -1.31 -4.17 5.58
N ASN A 61 -1.22 -5.37 6.11
CA ASN A 61 -0.01 -5.91 6.71
C ASN A 61 0.55 -7.08 5.90
N THR A 62 -0.30 -8.02 5.49
CA THR A 62 0.10 -9.23 4.76
C THR A 62 -0.15 -9.11 3.25
N ALA A 63 0.45 -10.00 2.48
CA ALA A 63 0.22 -10.13 1.05
C ALA A 63 -1.21 -10.58 0.74
N GLU A 64 -1.80 -11.43 1.58
CA GLU A 64 -3.20 -11.84 1.46
C GLU A 64 -4.15 -10.65 1.65
N GLU A 65 -3.95 -9.84 2.70
CA GLU A 65 -4.72 -8.62 2.92
C GLU A 65 -4.56 -7.63 1.76
N MET A 66 -3.33 -7.47 1.25
CA MET A 66 -3.06 -6.61 0.10
C MET A 66 -3.79 -7.10 -1.15
N TYR A 67 -3.76 -8.41 -1.42
CA TYR A 67 -4.45 -9.03 -2.55
C TYR A 67 -5.96 -8.82 -2.46
N ASP A 68 -6.54 -9.09 -1.29
CA ASP A 68 -7.95 -8.89 -1.02
C ASP A 68 -8.37 -7.44 -1.19
N ALA A 69 -7.58 -6.50 -0.69
CA ALA A 69 -7.82 -5.09 -0.88
C ALA A 69 -7.74 -4.69 -2.37
N CYS A 70 -6.79 -5.23 -3.14
CA CYS A 70 -6.67 -4.91 -4.57
C CYS A 70 -7.81 -5.49 -5.40
N THR A 71 -8.33 -6.66 -5.04
CA THR A 71 -9.39 -7.34 -5.81
C THR A 71 -10.79 -6.83 -5.49
N LYS A 72 -10.98 -6.19 -4.34
CA LYS A 72 -12.25 -5.58 -3.91
C LYS A 72 -12.33 -4.08 -4.23
N ALA A 73 -11.22 -3.45 -4.62
CA ALA A 73 -11.09 -2.01 -4.85
C ALA A 73 -11.33 -1.58 -6.31
#